data_AF-X6NKC3-F1
#
_entry.id   AF-X6NKC3-F1
#
_cell.length_a   1.000
_cell.length_b   1.000
_cell.length_c   1.000
_cell.angle_alpha   90.00
_cell.angle_beta   90.00
_cell.angle_gamma   90.00
#
_symmetry.space_group_name_H-M   'P 1'
#
loop_
_entity.id
_entity.type
_entity.pdbx_description
1 polymer ?
#
loop_
_entity_poly.entity_id
_entity_poly.type
_entity_poly.pdbx_seq_one_letter_code
_entity_poly.pdbx_strand_id
1 'polypeptide(L)'
;MQIFKPEGERISMEELKKHRYVRLDKMSPKEELHPVVSAKNEKRRNESESNERKSAQERTLAVEKALIPVVQTKKAFDLSQKLHSTVGVQNMCALRTAIEQTIEETRLAVQSLGGNSYYKEERISDENGKQQHDQCVNELKELLQVVKNTLENVGTI
;
A
#
# COMPACT_ATOMS: atom_id res chain seq x y z
N MET A 1 24.23 12.91 -23.86
CA MET A 1 24.42 13.35 -22.47
C MET A 1 25.06 12.22 -21.68
N GLN A 2 26.18 12.46 -21.00
CA GLN A 2 26.77 11.49 -20.07
C GLN A 2 26.13 11.71 -18.70
N ILE A 3 25.43 10.68 -18.20
CA ILE A 3 24.73 10.70 -16.91
C ILE A 3 25.71 10.35 -15.77
N PHE A 4 26.84 9.73 -16.10
CA PHE A 4 27.87 9.33 -15.16
C PHE A 4 29.11 10.21 -15.27
N LYS A 5 29.77 10.42 -14.13
CA LYS A 5 31.08 11.06 -14.10
C LYS A 5 32.13 10.20 -14.84
N PRO A 6 33.15 10.84 -15.44
CA PRO A 6 34.32 10.16 -15.98
C PRO A 6 34.93 9.23 -14.95
N GLU A 7 35.54 8.12 -15.37
CA GLU A 7 36.07 7.11 -14.45
C GLU A 7 37.09 7.67 -13.45
N GLY A 8 37.92 8.63 -13.86
CA GLY A 8 38.88 9.31 -12.99
C GLY A 8 38.27 10.22 -11.91
N GLU A 9 36.96 10.49 -11.97
CA GLU A 9 36.22 11.28 -10.98
C GLU A 9 35.26 10.43 -10.14
N ARG A 10 35.27 9.10 -10.32
CA ARG A 10 34.50 8.18 -9.50
C ARG A 10 35.28 7.85 -8.23
N ILE A 11 34.59 7.88 -7.09
CA ILE A 11 35.17 7.45 -5.82
C ILE A 11 35.48 5.95 -5.87
N SER A 12 36.56 5.53 -5.21
CA SER A 12 36.88 4.11 -5.11
C SER A 12 35.91 3.39 -4.16
N MET A 13 35.87 2.06 -4.21
CA MET A 13 35.07 1.27 -3.26
C MET A 13 35.53 1.50 -1.82
N GLU A 14 36.83 1.71 -1.59
CA GLU A 14 37.41 2.02 -0.27
C GLU A 14 36.99 3.39 0.24
N GLU A 15 36.85 4.38 -0.65
CA GLU A 15 36.33 5.71 -0.30
C GLU A 15 34.82 5.68 -0.06
N LEU A 16 34.09 4.93 -0.89
CA LEU A 16 32.65 4.71 -0.71
C LEU A 16 32.36 4.09 0.67
N LYS A 17 33.18 3.11 1.12
CA LYS A 17 33.05 2.49 2.45
C LYS A 17 33.19 3.48 3.62
N LYS A 18 33.89 4.60 3.42
CA LYS A 18 34.09 5.66 4.43
C LYS A 18 33.02 6.76 4.33
N HIS A 19 32.15 6.71 3.33
CA HIS A 19 31.16 7.74 3.09
C HIS A 19 30.10 7.73 4.20
N ARG A 20 29.66 8.92 4.64
CA ARG A 20 28.74 9.09 5.79
C ARG A 20 27.45 8.26 5.70
N TYR A 21 26.99 7.98 4.49
CA TYR A 21 25.76 7.23 4.23
C TYR A 21 26.00 5.73 3.99
N VAL A 22 27.26 5.30 3.87
CA VAL A 22 27.66 3.90 3.74
C VAL A 22 28.14 3.45 5.11
N ARG A 23 27.19 3.10 5.98
CA ARG A 23 27.50 2.51 7.28
C ARG A 23 27.82 1.03 7.11
N LEU A 24 29.09 0.73 6.85
CA LEU A 24 29.63 -0.63 6.90
C LEU A 24 30.33 -0.84 8.24
N ASP A 25 29.64 -0.52 9.33
CA ASP A 25 30.11 -0.90 10.65
C ASP A 25 30.11 -2.42 10.73
N LYS A 26 31.31 -2.95 10.98
CA LYS A 26 31.71 -4.36 11.04
C LYS A 26 30.56 -5.25 11.51
N MET A 27 29.98 -6.03 10.58
CA MET A 27 29.02 -7.06 10.95
C MET A 27 29.68 -8.06 11.90
N SER A 28 29.26 -8.05 13.16
CA SER A 28 29.41 -9.18 14.07
C SER A 28 28.58 -10.35 13.54
N PRO A 29 29.09 -11.60 13.58
CA PRO A 29 28.35 -12.74 13.07
C PRO A 29 27.21 -13.12 14.04
N LYS A 30 25.99 -13.22 13.47
CA LYS A 30 24.76 -13.82 14.03
C LYS A 30 24.01 -13.02 15.13
N GLU A 31 22.82 -12.53 14.78
CA GLU A 31 21.53 -12.98 15.34
C GLU A 31 20.38 -12.22 14.64
N GLU A 32 19.40 -12.96 14.10
CA GLU A 32 18.17 -12.44 13.49
C GLU A 32 17.25 -11.85 14.56
N LEU A 33 17.19 -10.53 14.75
CA LEU A 33 16.11 -9.90 15.52
C LEU A 33 15.74 -8.49 15.01
N HIS A 34 14.44 -8.26 15.02
CA HIS A 34 13.60 -7.15 14.53
C HIS A 34 14.12 -5.70 14.64
N PRO A 35 13.72 -4.79 13.73
CA PRO A 35 14.05 -3.37 13.85
C PRO A 35 13.13 -2.65 14.85
N VAL A 36 13.62 -2.48 16.08
CA VAL A 36 13.20 -1.40 16.98
C VAL A 36 14.11 -0.21 16.70
N VAL A 37 13.60 0.83 16.05
CA VAL A 37 14.33 2.10 15.93
C VAL A 37 13.92 3.01 17.09
N SER A 38 14.62 2.87 18.22
CA SER A 38 14.70 3.92 19.23
C SER A 38 15.59 5.05 18.70
N ALA A 39 14.97 6.15 18.29
CA ALA A 39 15.66 7.40 18.08
C ALA A 39 16.09 7.99 19.43
N LYS A 40 17.39 8.23 19.62
CA LYS A 40 17.88 9.06 20.73
C LYS A 40 19.10 9.86 20.29
N ASN A 41 18.87 11.15 20.00
CA ASN A 41 19.53 12.26 20.67
C ASN A 41 19.25 13.57 19.91
N GLU A 42 18.66 14.56 20.58
CA GLU A 42 19.45 15.72 20.99
C GLU A 42 18.77 16.44 22.17
N LYS A 43 19.51 16.63 23.26
CA LYS A 43 19.11 17.44 24.41
C LYS A 43 19.47 18.90 24.14
N ARG A 44 18.50 19.80 24.21
CA ARG A 44 18.69 21.15 24.77
C ARG A 44 17.54 21.45 25.74
N ARG A 45 17.91 21.54 27.03
CA ARG A 45 17.20 22.20 28.15
C ARG A 45 17.20 23.72 27.89
N ASN A 46 16.29 24.58 28.35
CA ASN A 46 15.29 24.55 29.42
C ASN A 46 14.30 25.73 29.17
N GLU A 47 13.26 25.76 30.00
CA GLU A 47 12.36 26.87 30.35
C GLU A 47 10.96 26.85 29.75
N SER A 48 10.04 26.69 30.68
CA SER A 48 8.59 26.61 30.57
C SER A 48 8.02 27.91 30.04
N GLU A 49 7.10 27.83 29.08
CA GLU A 49 5.91 28.69 29.08
C GLU A 49 4.83 28.02 28.24
N SER A 50 3.73 27.72 28.91
CA SER A 50 2.46 27.30 28.35
C SER A 50 2.01 28.24 27.24
N ASN A 51 1.73 27.69 26.07
CA ASN A 51 0.65 28.23 25.25
C ASN A 51 -0.08 27.09 24.55
N GLU A 52 -1.28 26.82 25.06
CA GLU A 52 -2.31 26.04 24.39
C GLU A 52 -2.46 26.53 22.95
N ARG A 53 -2.20 25.66 21.99
CA ARG A 53 -3.10 25.53 20.84
C ARG A 53 -3.50 24.08 20.72
N LYS A 54 -4.62 23.78 21.38
CA LYS A 54 -5.53 22.67 21.08
C LYS A 54 -5.71 22.61 19.56
N SER A 55 -4.93 21.78 18.88
CA SER A 55 -5.28 21.31 17.53
C SER A 55 -5.93 19.96 17.73
N ALA A 56 -7.15 19.85 17.21
CA ALA A 56 -8.09 18.78 17.44
C ALA A 56 -7.42 17.40 17.44
N GLN A 57 -7.89 16.56 18.34
CA GLN A 57 -7.67 15.12 18.36
C GLN A 57 -8.28 14.54 17.08
N GLU A 58 -7.59 14.70 15.94
CA GLU A 58 -7.98 14.07 14.68
C GLU A 58 -7.95 12.57 14.91
N ARG A 59 -9.15 11.99 15.06
CA ARG A 59 -9.36 10.54 15.14
C ARG A 59 -8.70 9.93 13.91
N THR A 60 -7.50 9.40 14.11
CA THR A 60 -6.70 8.81 13.06
C THR A 60 -7.33 7.46 12.72
N LEU A 61 -8.17 7.46 11.68
CA LEU A 61 -8.85 6.25 11.22
C LEU A 61 -7.85 5.33 10.53
N ALA A 62 -7.68 4.10 11.00
CA ALA A 62 -6.87 3.08 10.34
C ALA A 62 -7.57 1.72 10.45
N VAL A 63 -7.37 0.85 9.47
CA VAL A 63 -7.89 -0.51 9.49
C VAL A 63 -6.88 -1.43 10.18
N GLU A 64 -7.36 -2.22 11.14
CA GLU A 64 -6.53 -3.24 11.77
C GLU A 64 -6.17 -4.33 10.75
N LYS A 65 -4.89 -4.71 10.68
CA LYS A 65 -4.38 -5.65 9.67
C LYS A 65 -5.10 -6.99 9.69
N ALA A 66 -5.57 -7.44 10.86
CA ALA A 66 -6.28 -8.70 11.03
C ALA A 66 -7.68 -8.71 10.37
N LEU A 67 -8.25 -7.53 10.11
CA LEU A 67 -9.58 -7.38 9.51
C LEU A 67 -9.55 -7.36 7.97
N ILE A 68 -8.36 -7.31 7.37
CA ILE A 68 -8.20 -7.25 5.92
C ILE A 68 -8.19 -8.69 5.36
N PRO A 69 -9.14 -9.06 4.49
CA PRO A 69 -9.22 -10.41 3.94
C PRO A 69 -7.99 -10.74 3.08
N VAL A 70 -7.64 -12.03 3.06
CA VAL A 70 -6.60 -12.55 2.17
C VAL A 70 -7.19 -12.66 0.77
N VAL A 71 -6.55 -11.99 -0.19
CA VAL A 71 -7.00 -11.89 -1.58
C VAL A 71 -5.94 -12.50 -2.50
N GLN A 72 -6.37 -13.10 -3.61
CA GLN A 72 -5.48 -13.83 -4.53
C GLN A 72 -5.30 -13.09 -5.86
N THR A 73 -6.28 -12.30 -6.28
CA THR A 73 -6.19 -11.58 -7.55
C THR A 73 -5.31 -10.34 -7.41
N LYS A 74 -4.51 -10.05 -8.46
CA LYS A 74 -3.55 -8.93 -8.43
C LYS A 74 -4.21 -7.59 -8.11
N LYS A 75 -5.35 -7.27 -8.73
CA LYS A 75 -6.06 -6.00 -8.48
C LYS A 75 -6.53 -5.87 -7.04
N ALA A 76 -7.10 -6.95 -6.47
CA ALA A 76 -7.53 -6.97 -5.08
C ALA A 76 -6.32 -6.89 -4.14
N PHE A 77 -5.23 -7.57 -4.45
CA PHE A 77 -3.99 -7.52 -3.68
C PHE A 77 -3.38 -6.10 -3.64
N ASP A 78 -3.29 -5.42 -4.77
CA ASP A 78 -2.77 -4.05 -4.83
C ASP A 78 -3.63 -3.09 -3.98
N LEU A 79 -4.95 -3.29 -3.95
CA LEU A 79 -5.87 -2.50 -3.13
C LEU A 79 -5.82 -2.90 -1.65
N SER A 80 -5.58 -4.16 -1.30
CA SER A 80 -5.40 -4.58 0.09
C SER A 80 -4.11 -4.00 0.69
N GLN A 81 -3.03 -3.93 -0.09
CA GLN A 81 -1.79 -3.24 0.32
C GLN A 81 -2.00 -1.74 0.53
N LYS A 82 -2.79 -1.08 -0.34
CA LYS A 82 -3.19 0.30 -0.13
C LYS A 82 -4.01 0.45 1.15
N LEU A 83 -4.96 -0.46 1.41
CA LEU A 83 -5.77 -0.47 2.62
C LEU A 83 -4.92 -0.55 3.89
N HIS A 84 -3.89 -1.41 3.91
CA HIS A 84 -2.94 -1.52 5.02
C HIS A 84 -2.18 -0.21 5.33
N SER A 85 -1.98 0.63 4.32
CA SER A 85 -1.20 1.87 4.43
C SER A 85 -2.07 3.11 4.55
N THR A 86 -3.40 2.96 4.43
CA THR A 86 -4.34 4.08 4.41
C THR A 86 -4.68 4.52 5.83
N VAL A 87 -4.53 5.81 6.07
CA VAL A 87 -4.81 6.45 7.35
C VAL A 87 -5.64 7.71 7.13
N GLY A 88 -6.65 7.93 7.96
CA GLY A 88 -7.55 9.07 7.91
C GLY A 88 -8.82 8.83 7.09
N VAL A 89 -9.89 9.53 7.47
CA VAL A 89 -11.23 9.38 6.88
C VAL A 89 -11.23 9.73 5.40
N GLN A 90 -10.59 10.83 5.00
CA GLN A 90 -10.55 11.26 3.60
C GLN A 90 -9.89 10.22 2.69
N ASN A 91 -8.77 9.65 3.13
CA ASN A 91 -8.06 8.63 2.36
C ASN A 91 -8.86 7.32 2.32
N MET A 92 -9.56 6.95 3.39
CA MET A 92 -10.48 5.80 3.38
C MET A 92 -11.68 6.02 2.45
N CYS A 93 -12.23 7.22 2.39
CA CYS A 93 -13.26 7.58 1.42
C CYS A 93 -12.74 7.50 -0.02
N ALA A 94 -11.54 8.01 -0.29
CA ALA A 94 -10.91 7.91 -1.62
C ALA A 94 -10.65 6.44 -2.01
N LEU A 95 -10.19 5.62 -1.06
CA LEU A 95 -9.97 4.20 -1.27
C LEU A 95 -11.27 3.45 -1.53
N ARG A 96 -12.36 3.78 -0.81
CA ARG A 96 -13.70 3.26 -1.07
C ARG A 96 -14.11 3.51 -2.53
N THR A 97 -13.99 4.76 -2.99
CA THR A 97 -14.32 5.13 -4.38
C THR A 97 -13.44 4.38 -5.39
N ALA A 98 -12.14 4.23 -5.12
CA ALA A 98 -11.24 3.48 -5.98
C ALA A 98 -11.63 1.99 -6.10
N ILE A 99 -12.05 1.36 -4.99
CA ILE A 99 -12.54 -0.03 -5.00
C ILE A 99 -13.85 -0.13 -5.79
N GLU A 100 -14.80 0.78 -5.58
CA GLU A 100 -16.08 0.82 -6.31
C GLU A 100 -15.86 0.97 -7.83
N GLN A 101 -14.97 1.87 -8.24
CA GLN A 101 -14.58 2.05 -9.65
C GLN A 101 -13.93 0.79 -10.23
N THR A 102 -13.00 0.17 -9.50
CA THR A 102 -12.31 -1.04 -9.95
C THR A 102 -13.27 -2.21 -10.15
N ILE A 103 -14.31 -2.33 -9.31
CA ILE A 103 -15.38 -3.32 -9.48
C ILE A 103 -16.11 -3.08 -10.80
N GLU A 104 -16.52 -1.85 -11.08
CA GLU A 104 -17.26 -1.52 -12.30
C GLU A 104 -16.44 -1.77 -13.56
N GLU A 105 -15.18 -1.32 -13.58
CA GLU A 105 -14.23 -1.58 -14.68
C GLU A 105 -14.06 -3.08 -14.93
N THR A 106 -13.97 -3.87 -13.85
CA THR A 106 -13.79 -5.33 -13.96
C THR A 106 -15.06 -6.00 -14.49
N ARG A 107 -16.26 -5.51 -14.15
CA ARG A 107 -17.53 -6.01 -14.70
C ARG A 107 -17.69 -5.67 -16.18
N LEU A 108 -17.33 -4.44 -16.57
CA LEU A 108 -17.36 -4.01 -17.97
C LEU A 108 -16.40 -4.82 -18.84
N ALA A 109 -15.21 -5.14 -18.32
CA ALA A 109 -14.26 -6.01 -19.02
C ALA A 109 -14.87 -7.41 -19.31
N VAL A 110 -15.56 -8.02 -18.35
CA VAL A 110 -16.25 -9.31 -18.55
C VAL A 110 -17.36 -9.23 -19.60
N GLN A 111 -18.14 -8.15 -19.61
CA GLN A 111 -19.19 -7.96 -20.62
C GLN A 111 -18.60 -7.82 -22.03
N SER A 112 -17.47 -7.12 -22.17
CA SER A 112 -16.79 -6.95 -23.45
C SER A 112 -16.25 -8.27 -24.02
N LEU A 113 -15.80 -9.20 -23.17
CA LEU A 113 -15.38 -10.54 -23.56
C LEU A 113 -16.55 -11.42 -24.02
N GLY A 114 -17.75 -11.22 -23.45
CA GLY A 114 -18.97 -11.94 -23.85
C GLY A 114 -19.66 -11.41 -25.12
N GLY A 115 -19.31 -10.21 -25.60
CA GLY A 115 -20.05 -9.49 -26.65
C GLY A 115 -19.58 -9.73 -28.09
N ASN A 116 -18.45 -10.42 -28.32
CA ASN A 116 -17.79 -10.45 -29.63
C ASN A 116 -17.83 -11.81 -30.36
N SER A 117 -18.89 -12.61 -30.15
CA SER A 117 -19.06 -13.90 -30.84
C SER A 117 -19.94 -13.79 -32.09
N TYR A 118 -19.41 -13.22 -33.17
CA TYR A 118 -20.00 -13.38 -34.52
C TYR A 118 -19.07 -14.07 -35.54
N TYR A 119 -17.90 -14.57 -35.12
CA TYR A 119 -17.02 -15.36 -35.99
C TYR A 119 -16.70 -16.70 -35.32
N LYS A 120 -17.09 -17.77 -36.01
CA LYS A 120 -16.81 -19.17 -35.65
C LYS A 120 -15.30 -19.41 -35.69
N GLU A 121 -14.70 -19.75 -34.55
CA GLU A 121 -13.52 -20.59 -34.46
C GLU A 121 -13.46 -21.25 -33.08
N GLU A 122 -12.90 -22.46 -33.07
CA GLU A 122 -12.75 -23.44 -31.99
C GLU A 122 -12.84 -22.91 -30.54
N ARG A 123 -13.85 -23.39 -29.78
CA ARG A 123 -14.02 -23.08 -28.35
C ARG A 123 -12.92 -23.74 -27.51
N ILE A 124 -11.80 -23.06 -27.34
CA ILE A 124 -10.94 -23.27 -26.18
C ILE A 124 -11.60 -22.50 -25.03
N SER A 125 -12.04 -23.20 -23.98
CA SER A 125 -12.85 -22.66 -22.88
C SER A 125 -12.27 -21.40 -22.24
N ASP A 126 -12.86 -20.25 -22.56
CA ASP A 126 -12.64 -18.94 -21.90
C ASP A 126 -13.23 -18.88 -20.48
N GLU A 127 -13.70 -20.02 -19.93
CA GLU A 127 -14.27 -20.12 -18.58
C GLU A 127 -13.29 -19.69 -17.49
N ASN A 128 -11.99 -19.92 -17.71
CA ASN A 128 -10.95 -19.63 -16.72
C ASN A 128 -10.78 -18.11 -16.51
N GLY A 129 -10.89 -17.31 -17.59
CA GLY A 129 -10.81 -15.85 -17.52
C GLY A 129 -12.03 -15.26 -16.81
N LYS A 130 -13.22 -15.75 -17.13
CA LYS A 130 -14.47 -15.33 -16.47
C LYS A 130 -14.46 -15.67 -14.98
N GLN A 131 -14.04 -16.87 -14.61
CA GLN A 131 -13.93 -17.28 -13.21
C GLN A 131 -12.94 -16.41 -12.43
N GLN A 132 -11.80 -16.06 -13.05
CA GLN A 132 -10.82 -15.15 -12.43
C GLN A 132 -11.38 -13.73 -12.23
N HIS A 133 -12.17 -13.23 -13.17
CA HIS A 133 -12.85 -11.94 -13.02
C HIS A 133 -13.93 -11.95 -11.94
N ASP A 134 -14.74 -13.01 -11.88
CA ASP A 134 -15.77 -13.16 -10.84
C ASP A 134 -15.12 -13.26 -9.44
N GLN A 135 -14.02 -14.01 -9.33
CA GLN A 135 -13.21 -14.05 -8.11
C GLN A 135 -12.67 -12.66 -7.74
N CYS A 136 -12.11 -11.92 -8.71
CA CYS A 136 -11.61 -10.56 -8.48
C CYS A 136 -12.72 -9.64 -7.97
N VAL A 137 -13.92 -9.70 -8.55
CA VAL A 137 -15.06 -8.86 -8.10
C VAL A 137 -15.48 -9.21 -6.68
N ASN A 138 -15.49 -10.50 -6.32
CA ASN A 138 -15.85 -10.93 -4.97
C ASN A 138 -14.81 -10.46 -3.94
N GLU A 139 -13.52 -10.65 -4.21
CA GLU A 139 -12.44 -10.17 -3.34
C GLU A 139 -12.49 -8.64 -3.17
N LEU A 140 -12.78 -7.89 -4.23
CA LEU A 140 -12.96 -6.44 -4.15
C LEU A 140 -14.17 -6.03 -3.31
N LYS A 141 -15.28 -6.79 -3.34
CA LYS A 141 -16.45 -6.53 -2.50
C LYS A 141 -16.15 -6.77 -1.02
N GLU A 142 -15.36 -7.80 -0.70
CA GLU A 142 -14.93 -8.05 0.68
C GLU A 142 -14.07 -6.89 1.20
N LEU A 143 -13.10 -6.42 0.40
CA LEU A 143 -12.31 -5.23 0.75
C LEU A 143 -13.18 -3.98 0.91
N LEU A 144 -14.17 -3.79 0.03
CA LEU A 144 -15.12 -2.68 0.13
C LEU A 144 -15.92 -2.73 1.43
N GLN A 145 -16.34 -3.92 1.87
CA GLN A 145 -17.07 -4.09 3.12
C GLN A 145 -16.23 -3.69 4.33
N VAL A 146 -14.94 -4.06 4.36
CA VAL A 146 -14.03 -3.63 5.43
C VAL A 146 -13.91 -2.12 5.50
N VAL A 147 -13.75 -1.45 4.35
CA VAL A 147 -13.66 0.01 4.28
C VAL A 147 -14.96 0.67 4.74
N LYS A 148 -16.13 0.15 4.31
CA LYS A 148 -17.44 0.64 4.74
C LYS A 148 -17.65 0.52 6.24
N ASN A 149 -17.41 -0.68 6.80
CA ASN A 149 -17.53 -0.92 8.24
C ASN A 149 -16.63 0.03 9.04
N THR A 150 -15.41 0.26 8.55
CA THR A 150 -14.45 1.15 9.21
C THR A 150 -14.92 2.60 9.19
N LEU A 151 -15.49 3.08 8.07
CA LEU A 151 -16.06 4.42 7.95
C LEU A 151 -17.35 4.60 8.77
N GLU A 152 -18.21 3.59 8.81
CA GLU A 152 -19.48 3.61 9.57
C GLU A 152 -19.23 3.67 11.08
N ASN A 153 -18.21 2.98 11.57
CA ASN A 153 -17.77 3.04 12.97
C ASN A 153 -17.27 4.44 13.39
N VAL A 154 -16.95 5.33 12.45
CA VAL A 154 -16.63 6.74 12.76
C VAL A 154 -17.88 7.58 12.99
N GLY A 155 -18.96 7.29 12.25
CA GLY A 155 -20.22 8.03 12.32
C GLY A 155 -21.09 7.68 13.53
N THR A 156 -20.76 6.62 14.26
CA THR A 156 -21.50 6.14 15.43
C THR A 156 -20.94 6.62 16.78
N ILE A 157 -19.89 7.46 16.78
CA ILE A 157 -19.25 8.02 18.00
C ILE A 157 -19.32 9.54 18.00
#